data_AF-A0A953FA11-F1
#
_entry.id   AF-A0A953FA11-F1
#
_cell.length_a   1.000
_cell.length_b   1.000
_cell.length_c   1.000
_cell.angle_alpha   90.00
_cell.angle_beta   90.00
_cell.angle_gamma   90.00
#
_symmetry.space_group_name_H-M   'P 1'
#
loop_
_entity.id
_entity.type
_entity.pdbx_description
1 polymer ?
#
loop_
_entity_poly.entity_id
_entity_poly.type
_entity_poly.pdbx_seq_one_letter_code
_entity_poly.pdbx_strand_id
1 'polypeptide(L)'
;MNAQVLPLSRNIENWNRSAQALKTVYRQDEKEIMLAPVRDLAYEIARAGNFRFSGEREWKEGKKTFFFLKNMQEGLRINGESVREYLLLVASHESSGKSYLASFHFSEGRGNRYTEKIAPLFIHPGGAEERKQNAIRIIRQYESARIDLYSKLNRFDVLVASDEICEEIRYRVVEVLQKNFLKHKTYSGKGIISQINAFDNLLSIERKGRKHSFYTLLNAATAFSTYHLDGAEPANAEGCGQEICKQVMAVLNREFEFEMAEAQA
;
A
#
# COMPACT_ATOMS: atom_id res chain seq x y z
N MET A 1 -6.76 -70.33 -10.25
CA MET A 1 -7.27 -69.10 -10.89
C MET A 1 -6.55 -67.93 -10.26
N ASN A 2 -5.55 -67.36 -10.95
CA ASN A 2 -4.77 -66.23 -10.44
C ASN A 2 -5.47 -64.92 -10.81
N ALA A 3 -5.97 -64.20 -9.80
CA ALA A 3 -6.46 -62.83 -9.98
C ALA A 3 -5.24 -61.90 -10.18
N GLN A 4 -5.08 -61.38 -11.40
CA GLN A 4 -4.13 -60.30 -11.67
C GLN A 4 -4.62 -59.04 -10.96
N VAL A 5 -3.85 -58.60 -9.96
CA VAL A 5 -4.03 -57.32 -9.28
C VAL A 5 -3.72 -56.21 -10.28
N LEU A 6 -4.75 -55.47 -10.70
CA LEU A 6 -4.56 -54.24 -11.49
C LEU A 6 -3.83 -53.19 -10.64
N PRO A 7 -2.84 -52.46 -11.19
CA PRO A 7 -2.06 -51.48 -10.45
C PRO A 7 -2.88 -50.19 -10.27
N LEU A 8 -3.72 -50.16 -9.22
CA LEU A 8 -4.56 -49.01 -8.84
C LEU A 8 -3.74 -47.79 -8.35
N SER A 9 -2.45 -47.95 -8.03
CA SER A 9 -1.62 -46.89 -7.44
C SER A 9 -1.13 -45.84 -8.44
N ARG A 10 -0.95 -46.17 -9.73
CA ARG A 10 -0.51 -45.19 -10.77
C ARG A 10 -1.63 -44.25 -11.25
N ASN A 11 -2.89 -44.59 -11.01
CA ASN A 11 -4.03 -43.80 -11.48
C ASN A 11 -4.44 -42.69 -10.49
N ILE A 12 -4.25 -42.88 -9.18
CA ILE A 12 -4.66 -41.88 -8.19
C ILE A 12 -3.75 -40.65 -8.23
N GLU A 13 -2.43 -40.82 -8.38
CA GLU A 13 -1.51 -39.68 -8.52
C GLU A 13 -1.73 -38.91 -9.83
N ASN A 14 -1.98 -39.61 -10.94
CA ASN A 14 -2.30 -38.97 -12.22
C ASN A 14 -3.67 -38.28 -12.19
N TRP A 15 -4.67 -38.86 -11.51
CA TRP A 15 -5.98 -38.24 -11.33
C TRP A 15 -5.89 -37.02 -10.42
N ASN A 16 -5.12 -37.07 -9.34
CA ASN A 16 -4.89 -35.93 -8.45
C ASN A 16 -4.11 -34.81 -9.15
N ARG A 17 -3.07 -35.14 -9.94
CA ARG A 17 -2.35 -34.15 -10.77
C ARG A 17 -3.25 -33.54 -11.84
N SER A 18 -4.11 -34.33 -12.49
CA SER A 18 -5.04 -33.84 -13.51
C SER A 18 -6.15 -32.99 -12.88
N ALA A 19 -6.67 -33.38 -11.71
CA ALA A 19 -7.65 -32.60 -10.96
C ALA A 19 -7.05 -31.31 -10.39
N GLN A 20 -5.77 -31.31 -9.97
CA GLN A 20 -5.04 -30.10 -9.62
C GLN A 20 -4.79 -29.21 -10.84
N ALA A 21 -4.34 -29.77 -11.96
CA ALA A 21 -4.13 -29.03 -13.20
C ALA A 21 -5.44 -28.40 -13.70
N LEU A 22 -6.54 -29.15 -13.69
CA LEU A 22 -7.88 -28.63 -14.03
C LEU A 22 -8.31 -27.55 -13.04
N LYS A 23 -8.17 -27.75 -11.71
CA LYS A 23 -8.47 -26.70 -10.73
C LYS A 23 -7.63 -25.43 -10.93
N THR A 24 -6.37 -25.56 -11.35
CA THR A 24 -5.50 -24.42 -11.65
C THR A 24 -5.95 -23.69 -12.91
N VAL A 25 -6.31 -24.41 -13.98
CA VAL A 25 -6.83 -23.84 -15.23
C VAL A 25 -8.18 -23.14 -15.00
N TYR A 26 -9.14 -23.79 -14.32
CA TYR A 26 -10.43 -23.18 -13.98
C TYR A 26 -10.27 -21.93 -13.10
N ARG A 27 -9.34 -21.93 -12.14
CA ARG A 27 -9.04 -20.74 -11.32
C ARG A 27 -8.38 -19.61 -12.11
N GLN A 28 -7.60 -19.92 -13.14
CA GLN A 28 -7.00 -18.90 -14.01
C GLN A 28 -8.08 -18.21 -14.86
N ASP A 29 -9.04 -18.96 -15.41
CA ASP A 29 -10.13 -18.40 -16.22
C ASP A 29 -11.07 -17.52 -15.38
N GLU A 30 -11.48 -17.95 -14.18
CA GLU A 30 -12.31 -17.14 -13.28
C GLU A 30 -11.62 -15.85 -12.84
N LYS A 31 -10.32 -15.93 -12.55
CA LYS A 31 -9.51 -14.79 -12.16
C LYS A 31 -9.40 -13.76 -13.28
N GLU A 32 -9.16 -14.21 -14.50
CA GLU A 32 -9.03 -13.33 -15.65
C GLU A 32 -10.35 -12.61 -15.94
N ILE A 33 -11.49 -13.31 -15.80
CA ILE A 33 -12.83 -12.71 -15.90
C ILE A 33 -13.04 -11.61 -14.83
N MET A 34 -12.59 -11.84 -13.60
CA MET A 34 -12.71 -10.84 -12.52
C MET A 34 -11.74 -9.65 -12.68
N LEU A 35 -10.56 -9.86 -13.26
CA LEU A 35 -9.55 -8.82 -13.44
C LEU A 35 -9.77 -7.97 -14.67
N ALA A 36 -10.37 -8.52 -15.73
CA ALA A 36 -10.56 -7.83 -17.00
C ALA A 36 -11.20 -6.44 -16.82
N PRO A 37 -12.28 -6.26 -16.03
CA PRO A 37 -12.86 -4.94 -15.80
C PRO A 37 -11.90 -3.93 -15.15
N VAL A 38 -11.04 -4.38 -14.24
CA VAL A 38 -10.06 -3.52 -13.55
C VAL A 38 -8.91 -3.18 -14.48
N ARG A 39 -8.46 -4.15 -15.27
CA ARG A 39 -7.39 -3.96 -16.25
C ARG A 39 -7.81 -3.01 -17.37
N ASP A 40 -9.03 -3.18 -17.89
CA ASP A 40 -9.62 -2.27 -18.88
C ASP A 40 -9.72 -0.86 -18.33
N LEU A 41 -10.17 -0.71 -17.08
CA LEU A 41 -10.21 0.58 -16.40
C LEU A 41 -8.82 1.19 -16.24
N ALA A 42 -7.79 0.40 -15.91
CA ALA A 42 -6.41 0.88 -15.85
C ALA A 42 -5.94 1.41 -17.21
N TYR A 43 -6.23 0.70 -18.31
CA TYR A 43 -5.88 1.17 -19.64
C TYR A 43 -6.64 2.45 -20.03
N GLU A 44 -7.91 2.57 -19.67
CA GLU A 44 -8.69 3.79 -19.92
C GLU A 44 -8.17 4.98 -19.10
N ILE A 45 -7.76 4.77 -17.85
CA ILE A 45 -7.10 5.82 -17.04
C ILE A 45 -5.78 6.25 -17.68
N ALA A 46 -4.95 5.30 -18.14
CA ALA A 46 -3.70 5.60 -18.83
C ALA A 46 -3.91 6.37 -20.15
N ARG A 47 -5.03 6.14 -20.86
CA ARG A 47 -5.38 6.88 -22.08
C ARG A 47 -5.93 8.27 -21.79
N ALA A 48 -6.72 8.42 -20.71
CA ALA A 48 -7.45 9.64 -20.42
C ALA A 48 -6.65 10.70 -19.63
N GLY A 49 -5.54 10.31 -18.99
CA GLY A 49 -4.72 11.21 -18.16
C GLY A 49 -3.22 11.04 -18.37
N ASN A 50 -2.44 11.72 -17.52
CA ASN A 50 -0.98 11.65 -17.54
C ASN A 50 -0.46 10.42 -16.78
N PHE A 51 -0.92 9.23 -17.18
CA PHE A 51 -0.51 7.97 -16.54
C PHE A 51 0.06 6.98 -17.55
N ARG A 52 1.00 6.15 -17.09
CA ARG A 52 1.52 5.02 -17.83
C ARG A 52 1.31 3.73 -17.06
N PHE A 53 0.65 2.76 -17.66
CA PHE A 53 0.59 1.41 -17.11
C PHE A 53 2.00 0.83 -16.99
N SER A 54 2.37 0.46 -15.77
CA SER A 54 3.73 0.02 -15.41
C SER A 54 3.80 -1.44 -15.00
N GLY A 55 2.65 -2.11 -14.83
CA GLY A 55 2.57 -3.54 -14.59
C GLY A 55 1.42 -3.94 -13.67
N GLU A 56 1.27 -5.24 -13.49
CA GLU A 56 0.36 -5.86 -12.51
C GLU A 56 1.14 -6.78 -11.58
N ARG A 57 0.69 -6.90 -10.32
CA ARG A 57 1.33 -7.77 -9.33
C ARG A 57 0.31 -8.45 -8.43
N GLU A 58 0.51 -9.73 -8.20
CA GLU A 58 -0.32 -10.51 -7.29
C GLU A 58 0.20 -10.47 -5.85
N TRP A 59 -0.71 -10.64 -4.90
CA TRP A 59 -0.39 -10.69 -3.47
C TRP A 59 -1.25 -11.72 -2.74
N LYS A 60 -0.67 -12.28 -1.66
CA LYS A 60 -1.25 -13.34 -0.83
C LYS A 60 -1.85 -14.48 -1.67
N GLU A 61 -0.99 -15.16 -2.45
CA GLU A 61 -1.39 -16.33 -3.25
C GLU A 61 -2.53 -16.03 -4.25
N GLY A 62 -2.52 -14.83 -4.84
CA GLY A 62 -3.51 -14.43 -5.83
C GLY A 62 -4.84 -13.94 -5.26
N LYS A 63 -4.92 -13.66 -3.95
CA LYS A 63 -6.10 -13.06 -3.31
C LYS A 63 -6.32 -11.60 -3.69
N LYS A 64 -5.25 -10.89 -4.07
CA LYS A 64 -5.33 -9.52 -4.60
C LYS A 64 -4.41 -9.35 -5.80
N THR A 65 -4.81 -8.48 -6.72
CA THR A 65 -3.97 -7.99 -7.82
C THR A 65 -3.88 -6.47 -7.76
N PHE A 66 -2.67 -5.95 -7.82
CA PHE A 66 -2.36 -4.53 -7.87
C PHE A 66 -2.05 -4.15 -9.31
N PHE A 67 -2.68 -3.09 -9.80
CA PHE A 67 -2.39 -2.47 -11.10
C PHE A 67 -1.66 -1.16 -10.86
N PHE A 68 -0.47 -1.02 -11.45
CA PHE A 68 0.41 0.13 -11.26
C PHE A 68 0.29 1.10 -12.43
N LEU A 69 -0.19 2.30 -12.15
CA LEU A 69 -0.24 3.39 -13.11
C LEU A 69 0.72 4.48 -12.66
N LYS A 70 1.89 4.56 -13.30
CA LYS A 70 2.88 5.61 -12.99
C LYS A 70 2.33 6.96 -13.43
N ASN A 71 2.33 7.92 -12.52
CA ASN A 71 2.05 9.31 -12.83
C ASN A 71 3.24 9.89 -13.61
N MET A 72 2.96 10.41 -14.81
CA MET A 72 3.95 10.95 -15.74
C MET A 72 4.03 12.48 -15.68
N GLN A 73 3.28 13.12 -14.78
CA GLN A 73 3.36 14.57 -14.58
C GLN A 73 4.76 14.96 -14.11
N GLU A 74 5.34 15.97 -14.75
CA GLU A 74 6.66 16.49 -14.39
C GLU A 74 6.57 17.41 -13.17
N GLY A 75 7.68 17.53 -12.44
CA GLY A 75 7.80 18.49 -11.35
C GLY A 75 7.06 18.14 -10.06
N LEU A 76 6.61 16.89 -9.89
CA LEU A 76 6.02 16.44 -8.62
C LEU A 76 7.05 16.52 -7.49
N ARG A 77 6.74 17.31 -6.46
CA ARG A 77 7.62 17.55 -5.31
C ARG A 77 6.85 17.62 -4.00
N ILE A 78 7.46 17.09 -2.94
CA ILE A 78 7.04 17.24 -1.55
C ILE A 78 8.25 17.79 -0.78
N ASN A 79 8.08 18.92 -0.08
CA ASN A 79 9.16 19.60 0.66
C ASN A 79 10.43 19.82 -0.16
N GLY A 80 10.25 20.15 -1.46
CA GLY A 80 11.34 20.37 -2.41
C GLY A 80 12.00 19.09 -2.95
N GLU A 81 11.68 17.91 -2.41
CA GLU A 81 12.19 16.62 -2.88
C GLU A 81 11.34 16.09 -4.05
N SER A 82 11.99 15.58 -5.11
CA SER A 82 11.29 14.95 -6.25
C SER A 82 10.62 13.64 -5.84
N VAL A 83 9.40 13.43 -6.34
CA VAL A 83 8.58 12.26 -6.02
C VAL A 83 8.23 11.47 -7.27
N ARG A 84 8.46 10.16 -7.24
CA ARG A 84 7.82 9.22 -8.18
C ARG A 84 6.52 8.76 -7.58
N GLU A 85 5.44 8.90 -8.34
CA GLU A 85 4.11 8.55 -7.86
C GLU A 85 3.42 7.54 -8.77
N TYR A 86 2.65 6.66 -8.14
CA TYR A 86 1.81 5.69 -8.81
C TYR A 86 0.39 5.78 -8.27
N LEU A 87 -0.56 5.76 -9.19
CA LEU A 87 -1.93 5.39 -8.90
C LEU A 87 -2.03 3.86 -8.86
N LEU A 88 -2.58 3.34 -7.76
CA LEU A 88 -2.80 1.91 -7.55
C LEU A 88 -4.30 1.61 -7.67
N LEU A 89 -4.65 0.68 -8.55
CA LEU A 89 -5.94 0.00 -8.50
C LEU A 89 -5.72 -1.36 -7.87
N VAL A 90 -6.43 -1.65 -6.79
CA VAL A 90 -6.34 -2.93 -6.11
C VAL A 90 -7.61 -3.70 -6.38
N ALA A 91 -7.49 -4.85 -7.04
CA ALA A 91 -8.57 -5.80 -7.26
C ALA A 91 -8.49 -6.92 -6.22
N SER A 92 -9.57 -7.12 -5.46
CA SER A 92 -9.68 -8.23 -4.51
C SER A 92 -10.44 -9.38 -5.15
N HIS A 93 -9.86 -10.59 -5.07
CA HIS A 93 -10.43 -11.84 -5.57
C HIS A 93 -11.27 -12.58 -4.51
N GLU A 94 -11.23 -12.12 -3.26
CA GLU A 94 -12.09 -12.65 -2.19
C GLU A 94 -13.53 -12.11 -2.33
N SER A 95 -14.52 -12.88 -1.86
CA SER A 95 -15.97 -12.59 -1.85
C SER A 95 -16.37 -11.24 -1.26
N SER A 96 -15.45 -10.50 -0.65
CA SER A 96 -15.67 -9.13 -0.19
C SER A 96 -15.68 -8.08 -1.32
N GLY A 97 -15.10 -8.37 -2.50
CA GLY A 97 -15.10 -7.48 -3.66
C GLY A 97 -14.49 -6.10 -3.43
N LYS A 98 -13.75 -5.89 -2.33
CA LYS A 98 -13.26 -4.58 -1.89
C LYS A 98 -12.06 -4.16 -2.73
N SER A 99 -12.34 -3.63 -3.92
CA SER A 99 -11.36 -2.92 -4.70
C SER A 99 -11.17 -1.50 -4.16
N TYR A 100 -9.98 -0.93 -4.30
CA TYR A 100 -9.74 0.45 -3.86
C TYR A 100 -8.68 1.16 -4.68
N LEU A 101 -8.74 2.48 -4.59
CA LEU A 101 -7.79 3.43 -5.12
C LEU A 101 -6.78 3.78 -4.03
N ALA A 102 -5.50 3.74 -4.36
CA ALA A 102 -4.46 4.27 -3.50
C ALA A 102 -3.42 5.07 -4.30
N SER A 103 -2.74 5.98 -3.62
CA SER A 103 -1.53 6.62 -4.14
C SER A 103 -0.33 5.96 -3.49
N PHE A 104 0.73 5.73 -4.27
CA PHE A 104 2.00 5.17 -3.81
C PHE A 104 3.12 6.11 -4.23
N HIS A 105 3.81 6.64 -3.24
CA HIS A 105 4.81 7.70 -3.38
C HIS A 105 6.19 7.16 -3.05
N PHE A 106 7.18 7.66 -3.77
CA PHE A 106 8.58 7.36 -3.54
C PHE A 106 9.39 8.67 -3.64
N SER A 107 9.88 9.16 -2.50
CA SER A 107 10.82 10.30 -2.50
C SER A 107 12.18 9.80 -2.99
N GLU A 108 12.65 10.31 -4.13
CA GLU A 108 13.86 9.79 -4.80
C GLU A 108 15.13 9.97 -3.96
N GLY A 109 15.21 11.05 -3.18
CA GLY A 109 16.39 11.37 -2.39
C GLY A 109 16.58 10.48 -1.17
N ARG A 110 15.52 9.80 -0.71
CA ARG A 110 15.55 9.00 0.54
C ARG A 110 15.08 7.56 0.38
N GLY A 111 14.40 7.27 -0.72
CA GLY A 111 13.76 5.98 -0.98
C GLY A 111 12.60 5.64 -0.05
N ASN A 112 12.14 6.60 0.75
CA ASN A 112 10.99 6.47 1.63
C ASN A 112 9.72 6.29 0.79
N ARG A 113 8.89 5.33 1.19
CA ARG A 113 7.61 5.07 0.53
C ARG A 113 6.47 5.39 1.43
N TYR A 114 5.47 6.00 0.83
CA TYR A 114 4.23 6.32 1.49
C TYR A 114 3.08 5.84 0.61
N THR A 115 2.12 5.15 1.21
CA THR A 115 0.90 4.77 0.51
C THR A 115 -0.28 5.40 1.22
N GLU A 116 -1.17 6.04 0.48
CA GLU A 116 -2.44 6.54 1.01
C GLU A 116 -3.59 5.91 0.27
N LYS A 117 -4.52 5.31 1.02
CA LYS A 117 -5.76 4.79 0.46
C LYS A 117 -6.72 5.96 0.25
N ILE A 118 -7.12 6.18 -0.99
CA ILE A 118 -7.92 7.34 -1.40
C ILE A 118 -9.41 7.03 -1.27
N ALA A 119 -9.87 5.97 -1.93
CA ALA A 119 -11.29 5.68 -2.02
C ALA A 119 -11.55 4.18 -2.27
N PRO A 120 -12.69 3.64 -1.83
CA PRO A 120 -13.17 2.37 -2.38
C PRO A 120 -13.42 2.51 -3.88
N LEU A 121 -13.12 1.45 -4.63
CA LEU A 121 -13.28 1.38 -6.07
C LEU A 121 -14.44 0.45 -6.38
N PHE A 122 -15.49 1.02 -6.97
CA PHE A 122 -16.64 0.26 -7.44
C PHE A 122 -16.55 0.14 -8.95
N ILE A 123 -16.20 -1.06 -9.41
CA ILE A 123 -16.05 -1.36 -10.83
C ILE A 123 -17.32 -2.07 -11.27
N HIS A 124 -18.12 -1.36 -12.06
CA HIS A 124 -19.28 -1.95 -12.70
C HIS A 124 -18.89 -2.36 -14.13
N PRO A 125 -19.27 -3.56 -14.60
CA PRO A 125 -19.19 -3.89 -16.01
C PRO A 125 -20.14 -2.96 -16.76
N GLY A 126 -19.57 -1.94 -17.36
CA GLY A 126 -20.29 -0.91 -18.11
C GLY A 126 -19.81 -0.84 -19.56
N GLY A 127 -20.56 -0.13 -20.40
CA GLY A 127 -20.20 0.12 -21.79
C GLY A 127 -18.90 0.93 -21.92
N ALA A 128 -18.37 1.07 -23.15
CA ALA A 128 -17.12 1.80 -23.38
C ALA A 128 -17.16 3.26 -22.88
N GLU A 129 -18.28 3.95 -23.11
CA GLU A 129 -18.45 5.34 -22.67
C GLU A 129 -18.53 5.46 -21.13
N GLU A 130 -19.21 4.53 -20.46
CA GLU A 130 -19.27 4.49 -18.99
C GLU A 130 -17.89 4.24 -18.37
N ARG A 131 -17.09 3.35 -18.98
CA ARG A 131 -15.71 3.10 -18.53
C ARG A 131 -14.84 4.34 -18.66
N LYS A 132 -14.96 5.07 -19.76
CA LYS A 132 -14.25 6.34 -19.98
C LYS A 132 -14.65 7.40 -18.95
N GLN A 133 -15.95 7.55 -18.68
CA GLN A 133 -16.44 8.47 -17.64
C GLN A 133 -15.95 8.07 -16.24
N ASN A 134 -15.93 6.77 -15.94
CA ASN A 134 -15.40 6.25 -14.68
C ASN A 134 -13.90 6.53 -14.54
N ALA A 135 -13.11 6.32 -15.60
CA ALA A 135 -11.69 6.64 -15.64
C ALA A 135 -11.44 8.13 -15.34
N ILE A 136 -12.16 9.03 -15.99
CA ILE A 136 -12.06 10.48 -15.74
C ILE A 136 -12.41 10.83 -14.29
N ARG A 137 -13.47 10.22 -13.74
CA ARG A 137 -13.85 10.42 -12.33
C ARG A 137 -12.74 9.97 -11.38
N ILE A 138 -12.14 8.82 -11.62
CA ILE A 138 -11.04 8.28 -10.80
C ILE A 138 -9.81 9.19 -10.86
N ILE A 139 -9.45 9.67 -12.07
CA ILE A 139 -8.36 10.64 -12.24
C ILE A 139 -8.63 11.88 -11.38
N ARG A 140 -9.83 12.46 -11.43
CA ARG A 140 -10.19 13.64 -10.63
C ARG A 140 -10.12 13.39 -9.13
N GLN A 141 -10.63 12.25 -8.67
CA GLN A 141 -10.57 11.87 -7.25
C GLN A 141 -9.13 11.70 -6.78
N TYR A 142 -8.31 11.03 -7.59
CA TYR A 142 -6.89 10.86 -7.32
C TYR A 142 -6.15 12.20 -7.26
N GLU A 143 -6.36 13.08 -8.25
CA GLU A 143 -5.69 14.38 -8.31
C GLU A 143 -6.05 15.27 -7.12
N SER A 144 -7.34 15.30 -6.73
CA SER A 144 -7.78 16.04 -5.54
C SER A 144 -7.08 15.52 -4.30
N ALA A 145 -7.13 14.20 -4.06
CA ALA A 145 -6.52 13.58 -2.88
C ALA A 145 -5.00 13.77 -2.84
N ARG A 146 -4.33 13.70 -4.01
CA ARG A 146 -2.89 13.93 -4.14
C ARG A 146 -2.53 15.37 -3.76
N ILE A 147 -3.26 16.36 -4.29
CA ILE A 147 -3.02 17.77 -3.98
C ILE A 147 -3.19 18.03 -2.49
N ASP A 148 -4.27 17.52 -1.88
CA ASP A 148 -4.55 17.67 -0.46
C ASP A 148 -3.45 17.04 0.40
N LEU A 149 -3.03 15.83 0.04
CA LEU A 149 -1.93 15.13 0.70
C LEU A 149 -0.62 15.92 0.58
N TYR A 150 -0.24 16.38 -0.60
CA TYR A 150 1.02 17.12 -0.81
C TYR A 150 1.03 18.42 -0.01
N SER A 151 -0.08 19.16 -0.07
CA SER A 151 -0.26 20.38 0.71
C SER A 151 -0.08 20.13 2.20
N LYS A 152 -0.71 19.07 2.72
CA LYS A 152 -0.57 18.64 4.11
C LYS A 152 0.88 18.27 4.47
N LEU A 153 1.52 17.41 3.68
CA LEU A 153 2.91 17.00 3.92
C LEU A 153 3.89 18.17 3.86
N ASN A 154 3.59 19.18 3.03
CA ASN A 154 4.37 20.41 2.99
C ASN A 154 4.21 21.23 4.27
N ARG A 155 3.00 21.30 4.83
CA ARG A 155 2.74 21.97 6.12
C ARG A 155 3.37 21.24 7.30
N PHE A 156 3.48 19.92 7.24
CA PHE A 156 4.15 19.14 8.30
C PHE A 156 5.63 19.48 8.46
N ASP A 157 6.29 20.05 7.45
CA ASP A 157 7.70 20.42 7.55
C ASP A 157 7.93 21.68 8.39
N VAL A 158 6.93 22.57 8.44
CA VAL A 158 7.04 23.83 9.19
C VAL A 158 6.66 23.70 10.67
N LEU A 159 5.87 22.69 11.04
CA LEU A 159 5.49 22.43 12.43
C LEU A 159 6.56 21.67 13.18
N VAL A 160 6.98 22.21 14.34
CA VAL A 160 7.96 21.56 15.22
C VAL A 160 7.26 20.46 16.01
N ALA A 161 7.89 19.29 16.08
CA ALA A 161 7.41 18.21 16.93
C ALA A 161 7.91 18.37 18.36
N SER A 162 7.01 18.26 19.34
CA SER A 162 7.37 18.16 20.74
C SER A 162 7.84 16.74 21.10
N ASP A 163 8.51 16.60 22.24
CA ASP A 163 8.94 15.29 22.74
C ASP A 163 7.74 14.39 23.09
N GLU A 164 6.61 14.97 23.53
CA GLU A 164 5.38 14.24 23.82
C GLU A 164 4.81 13.57 22.56
N ILE A 165 4.79 14.29 21.43
CA ILE A 165 4.34 13.73 20.14
C ILE A 165 5.25 12.58 19.70
N CYS A 166 6.56 12.71 19.95
CA CYS A 166 7.52 11.66 19.64
C CYS A 166 7.26 10.38 20.44
N GLU A 167 7.05 10.51 21.75
CA GLU A 167 6.76 9.37 22.61
C GLU A 167 5.40 8.74 22.29
N GLU A 168 4.37 9.53 21.93
CA GLU A 168 3.10 8.97 21.47
C GLU A 168 3.27 8.18 20.18
N ILE A 169 3.97 8.73 19.18
CA ILE A 169 4.26 8.01 17.93
C ILE A 169 5.00 6.72 18.21
N ARG A 170 6.05 6.77 19.04
CA ARG A 170 6.80 5.59 19.44
C ARG A 170 5.91 4.54 20.09
N TYR A 171 5.05 4.95 21.02
CA TYR A 171 4.06 4.07 21.65
C TYR A 171 3.14 3.41 20.61
N ARG A 172 2.60 4.18 19.64
CA ARG A 172 1.75 3.65 18.57
C ARG A 172 2.48 2.65 17.68
N VAL A 173 3.73 2.93 17.31
CA VAL A 173 4.55 1.98 16.53
C VAL A 173 4.75 0.69 17.31
N VAL A 174 5.13 0.77 18.58
CA VAL A 174 5.31 -0.40 19.46
C VAL A 174 4.01 -1.21 19.56
N GLU A 175 2.87 -0.56 19.76
CA GLU A 175 1.55 -1.19 19.84
C GLU A 175 1.23 -1.98 18.55
N VAL A 176 1.44 -1.37 17.38
CA VAL A 176 1.19 -2.02 16.08
C VAL A 176 2.13 -3.21 15.87
N LEU A 177 3.42 -3.06 16.20
CA LEU A 177 4.40 -4.13 16.10
C LEU A 177 3.98 -5.30 17.00
N GLN A 178 3.72 -5.06 18.28
CA GLN A 178 3.29 -6.10 19.22
C GLN A 178 2.03 -6.82 18.74
N LYS A 179 1.01 -6.08 18.31
CA LYS A 179 -0.25 -6.65 17.80
C LYS A 179 -0.06 -7.52 16.56
N ASN A 180 0.83 -7.11 15.63
CA ASN A 180 1.12 -7.90 14.44
C ASN A 180 1.99 -9.12 14.76
N PHE A 181 3.02 -8.96 15.61
CA PHE A 181 3.90 -10.06 15.98
C PHE A 181 3.22 -11.13 16.84
N LEU A 182 2.27 -10.77 17.70
CA LEU A 182 1.44 -11.75 18.42
C LEU A 182 0.64 -12.66 17.48
N LYS A 183 0.32 -12.20 16.27
CA LYS A 183 -0.37 -13.01 15.25
C LYS A 183 0.57 -13.94 14.49
N HIS A 184 1.88 -13.65 14.49
CA HIS A 184 2.90 -14.44 13.81
C HIS A 184 3.75 -15.20 14.84
N LYS A 185 3.42 -16.47 15.08
CA LYS A 185 4.09 -17.38 16.04
C LYS A 185 5.63 -17.48 15.89
N THR A 186 6.20 -16.93 14.83
CA THR A 186 7.62 -16.99 14.47
C THR A 186 8.49 -15.90 15.11
N TYR A 187 7.93 -14.83 15.69
CA TYR A 187 8.72 -13.75 16.27
C TYR A 187 8.90 -13.92 17.78
N SER A 188 10.13 -14.17 18.21
CA SER A 188 10.51 -14.14 19.64
C SER A 188 10.49 -12.71 20.18
N GLY A 189 10.39 -12.55 21.51
CA GLY A 189 10.44 -11.22 22.15
C GLY A 189 11.70 -10.40 21.80
N LYS A 190 12.81 -11.07 21.46
CA LYS A 190 14.04 -10.43 20.96
C LYS A 190 13.86 -9.76 19.60
N GLY A 191 12.99 -10.32 18.74
CA GLY A 191 12.66 -9.74 17.44
C GLY A 191 11.92 -8.41 17.56
N ILE A 192 10.98 -8.31 18.51
CA ILE A 192 10.23 -7.07 18.78
C ILE A 192 11.17 -5.96 19.24
N ILE A 193 12.04 -6.25 20.21
CA ILE A 193 13.02 -5.28 20.73
C ILE A 193 13.95 -4.78 19.61
N SER A 194 14.42 -5.68 18.74
CA SER A 194 15.26 -5.30 17.59
C SER A 194 14.55 -4.31 16.66
N GLN A 195 13.26 -4.53 16.38
CA GLN A 195 12.46 -3.66 15.53
C GLN A 195 12.19 -2.29 16.17
N ILE A 196 11.94 -2.26 17.48
CA ILE A 196 11.79 -1.01 18.23
C ILE A 196 13.09 -0.21 18.18
N ASN A 197 14.24 -0.85 18.43
CA ASN A 197 15.54 -0.20 18.37
C ASN A 197 15.85 0.32 16.96
N ALA A 198 15.47 -0.41 15.91
CA ALA A 198 15.62 0.05 14.53
C ALA A 198 14.79 1.31 14.24
N PHE A 199 13.55 1.37 14.73
CA PHE A 199 12.71 2.56 14.63
C PHE A 199 13.29 3.75 15.42
N ASP A 200 13.71 3.53 16.67
CA ASP A 200 14.32 4.57 17.52
C ASP A 200 15.60 5.15 16.88
N ASN A 201 16.41 4.30 16.23
CA ASN A 201 17.58 4.74 15.47
C ASN A 201 17.21 5.64 14.29
N LEU A 202 16.18 5.30 13.52
CA LEU A 202 15.72 6.12 12.40
C LEU A 202 15.16 7.47 12.87
N LEU A 203 14.39 7.48 13.96
CA LEU A 203 13.97 8.72 14.61
C LEU A 203 15.18 9.57 15.00
N SER A 204 16.20 8.99 15.62
CA SER A 204 17.40 9.72 16.03
C SER A 204 18.16 10.34 14.83
N ILE A 205 18.28 9.59 13.74
CA ILE A 205 18.94 10.06 12.50
C ILE A 205 18.16 11.24 11.90
N GLU A 206 16.85 11.10 11.75
CA GLU A 206 15.98 12.15 11.18
C GLU A 206 15.97 13.41 12.06
N ARG A 207 15.99 13.25 13.40
CA ARG A 207 16.10 14.36 14.37
C ARG A 207 17.42 15.13 14.28
N LYS A 208 18.54 14.44 14.08
CA LYS A 208 19.88 15.07 14.03
C LYS A 208 20.19 15.70 12.68
N GLY A 209 19.61 15.15 11.60
CA GLY A 209 19.87 15.62 10.24
C GLY A 209 19.00 16.78 9.78
N ARG A 210 17.86 17.06 10.44
CA ARG A 210 16.84 18.03 9.99
C ARG A 210 16.17 18.74 11.16
N LYS A 211 15.40 19.80 10.87
CA LYS A 211 14.48 20.41 11.84
C LYS A 211 13.55 19.32 12.38
N HIS A 212 13.40 19.24 13.70
CA HIS A 212 12.51 18.28 14.33
C HIS A 212 11.05 18.63 14.05
N SER A 213 10.52 18.15 12.93
CA SER A 213 9.18 18.49 12.42
C SER A 213 8.27 17.27 12.33
N PHE A 214 6.97 17.50 12.16
CA PHE A 214 6.01 16.42 11.90
C PHE A 214 6.42 15.62 10.66
N TYR A 215 6.97 16.29 9.65
CA TYR A 215 7.45 15.62 8.45
C TYR A 215 8.65 14.70 8.74
N THR A 216 9.56 15.07 9.65
CA THR A 216 10.67 14.18 10.04
C THR A 216 10.18 12.93 10.77
N LEU A 217 9.14 13.04 11.59
CA LEU A 217 8.54 11.90 12.28
C LEU A 217 7.85 10.94 11.32
N LEU A 218 7.09 11.48 10.36
CA LEU A 218 6.51 10.68 9.28
C LEU A 218 7.59 10.02 8.42
N ASN A 219 8.68 10.73 8.12
CA ASN A 219 9.80 10.17 7.35
C ASN A 219 10.46 9.01 8.08
N ALA A 220 10.69 9.11 9.39
CA ALA A 220 11.22 8.00 10.17
C ALA A 220 10.30 6.78 10.12
N ALA A 221 8.99 6.97 10.26
CA ALA A 221 7.99 5.89 10.21
C ALA A 221 7.91 5.23 8.82
N THR A 222 7.93 6.02 7.74
CA THR A 222 7.90 5.52 6.37
C THR A 222 9.20 4.83 5.96
N ALA A 223 10.35 5.36 6.39
CA ALA A 223 11.66 4.72 6.23
C ALA A 223 11.69 3.37 6.95
N PHE A 224 11.25 3.34 8.22
CA PHE A 224 11.19 2.12 9.01
C PHE A 224 10.31 1.06 8.34
N SER A 225 9.10 1.47 7.94
CA SER A 225 8.16 0.61 7.21
C SER A 225 8.77 0.03 5.93
N THR A 226 9.47 0.88 5.17
CA THR A 226 10.09 0.51 3.89
C THR A 226 11.26 -0.46 4.05
N TYR A 227 12.18 -0.17 4.97
CA TYR A 227 13.47 -0.86 5.04
C TYR A 227 13.49 -2.02 6.04
N HIS A 228 12.61 -2.02 7.04
CA HIS A 228 12.65 -2.99 8.14
C HIS A 228 11.46 -3.93 8.20
N LEU A 229 10.31 -3.58 7.61
CA LEU A 229 9.08 -4.36 7.75
C LEU A 229 8.62 -5.00 6.46
N ASP A 230 8.24 -4.16 5.49
CA ASP A 230 7.49 -4.59 4.33
C ASP A 230 8.35 -4.67 3.07
N GLY A 231 9.60 -4.22 3.13
CA GLY A 231 10.51 -4.22 1.99
C GLY A 231 10.06 -3.28 0.87
N ALA A 232 10.86 -3.28 -0.20
CA ALA A 232 10.76 -2.35 -1.31
C ALA A 232 9.62 -2.65 -2.30
N GLU A 233 8.49 -3.22 -1.89
CA GLU A 233 7.46 -3.69 -2.82
C GLU A 233 6.09 -3.02 -2.61
N PRO A 234 5.51 -2.39 -3.65
CA PRO A 234 4.20 -1.75 -3.54
C PRO A 234 3.03 -2.68 -3.20
N ALA A 235 3.18 -4.00 -3.40
CA ALA A 235 2.17 -4.98 -2.98
C ALA A 235 1.95 -5.00 -1.46
N ASN A 236 2.85 -4.39 -0.70
CA ASN A 236 2.73 -4.24 0.75
C ASN A 236 2.04 -2.94 1.18
N ALA A 237 1.30 -2.30 0.26
CA ALA A 237 0.34 -1.24 0.55
C ALA A 237 -0.72 -1.58 1.63
N GLU A 238 -0.80 -2.84 2.08
CA GLU A 238 -1.65 -3.30 3.19
C GLU A 238 -0.85 -4.04 4.29
N GLY A 239 0.46 -3.82 4.36
CA GLY A 239 1.37 -4.46 5.30
C GLY A 239 1.40 -3.82 6.69
N CYS A 240 2.29 -4.30 7.54
CA CYS A 240 2.48 -3.78 8.90
C CYS A 240 2.94 -2.31 8.86
N GLY A 241 3.80 -1.99 7.90
CA GLY A 241 4.28 -0.65 7.64
C GLY A 241 3.17 0.33 7.23
N GLN A 242 2.17 -0.12 6.46
CA GLN A 242 1.01 0.72 6.16
C GLN A 242 0.21 1.05 7.43
N GLU A 243 -0.03 0.08 8.30
CA GLU A 243 -0.75 0.32 9.56
C GLU A 243 0.04 1.27 10.46
N ILE A 244 1.37 1.13 10.54
CA ILE A 244 2.24 2.08 11.25
C ILE A 244 2.10 3.49 10.66
N CYS A 245 2.26 3.64 9.34
CA CYS A 245 2.15 4.95 8.68
C CYS A 245 0.79 5.59 8.92
N LYS A 246 -0.29 4.78 8.93
CA LYS A 246 -1.64 5.25 9.24
C LYS A 246 -1.79 5.74 10.67
N GLN A 247 -1.29 4.99 11.66
CA GLN A 247 -1.36 5.40 13.06
C GLN A 247 -0.53 6.67 13.31
N VAL A 248 0.66 6.76 12.72
CA VAL A 248 1.50 7.96 12.79
C VAL A 248 0.80 9.15 12.15
N MET A 249 0.26 9.00 10.93
CA MET A 249 -0.49 10.06 10.27
C MET A 249 -1.71 10.49 11.08
N ALA A 250 -2.39 9.59 11.78
CA ALA A 250 -3.53 9.94 12.63
C ALA A 250 -3.13 10.84 13.79
N VAL A 251 -2.03 10.53 14.49
CA VAL A 251 -1.49 11.38 15.56
C VAL A 251 -1.10 12.75 14.98
N LEU A 252 -0.30 12.78 13.91
CA LEU A 252 0.16 14.02 13.30
C LEU A 252 -1.01 14.89 12.77
N ASN A 253 -2.06 14.27 12.22
CA ASN A 253 -3.25 15.00 11.76
C ASN A 253 -4.01 15.62 12.93
N ARG A 254 -4.18 14.88 14.04
CA ARG A 254 -4.86 15.39 15.23
C ARG A 254 -4.14 16.62 15.78
N GLU A 255 -2.82 16.54 15.92
CA GLU A 255 -2.00 17.66 16.40
C GLU A 255 -2.01 18.83 15.40
N PHE A 256 -1.95 18.53 14.10
CA PHE A 256 -2.05 19.56 13.06
C PHE A 256 -3.39 20.31 13.12
N GLU A 257 -4.50 19.60 13.30
CA GLU A 257 -5.83 20.20 13.42
C GLU A 257 -5.95 21.05 14.68
N PHE A 258 -5.34 20.62 15.79
CA PHE A 258 -5.28 21.38 17.03
C PHE A 258 -4.52 22.70 16.85
N GLU A 259 -3.30 22.65 16.32
CA GLU A 259 -2.46 23.82 16.03
C GLU A 259 -3.14 24.81 15.08
N MET A 260 -3.81 24.30 14.05
CA MET A 260 -4.55 25.13 13.09
C MET A 260 -5.77 25.82 13.72
N ALA A 261 -6.43 25.18 14.68
CA ALA A 261 -7.56 25.77 15.40
C ALA A 261 -7.09 26.86 16.38
N GLU A 262 -5.99 26.64 17.09
CA GLU A 262 -5.41 27.65 17.98
C GLU A 262 -4.93 28.89 17.21
N ALA A 263 -4.35 28.72 16.02
CA ALA A 263 -3.93 29.84 15.18
C ALA A 263 -5.08 30.69 14.63
N GLN A 264 -6.33 30.22 14.72
CA GLN A 264 -7.53 30.91 14.24
C GLN A 264 -8.36 31.56 15.36
N ALA A 265 -8.04 31.25 16.63
CA ALA A 265 -8.70 31.79 17.81
C ALA A 265 -8.05 33.11 18.28
#